data_AF-A0A2K4MSB9-F1
#
_entry.id   AF-A0A2K4MSB9-F1
#
_cell.length_a   1.000
_cell.length_b   1.000
_cell.length_c   1.000
_cell.angle_alpha   90.00
_cell.angle_beta   90.00
_cell.angle_gamma   90.00
#
_symmetry.space_group_name_H-M   'P 1'
#
loop_
_entity.id
_entity.type
_entity.pdbx_description
1 polymer ?
#
loop_
_entity_poly.entity_id
_entity_poly.type
_entity_poly.pdbx_seq_one_letter_code
_entity_poly.pdbx_strand_id
1 'polypeptide(L)'
;MDRKQVYRELFTTIAADLADYPLLLESLEAQFQAALAHDAAGLEACASRISELCDRLERSRHARQAWVRDLLPAGAELSMSALLDALPPNLREQGAARWRRLCELAAACRERNLRNGQLLQQRQALLRRVLEGESDVYAAQ
;
A
#
# COMPACT_ATOMS: atom_id res chain seq x y z
N MET A 1 -15.67 -23.64 10.92
CA MET A 1 -16.39 -22.76 9.98
C MET A 1 -16.81 -23.55 8.75
N ASP A 2 -17.97 -23.27 8.18
CA ASP A 2 -18.35 -23.80 6.85
C ASP A 2 -17.46 -23.18 5.77
N ARG A 3 -17.07 -23.98 4.77
CA ARG A 3 -16.22 -23.56 3.64
C ARG A 3 -16.80 -22.36 2.90
N LYS A 4 -18.14 -22.28 2.79
CA LYS A 4 -18.83 -21.11 2.21
C LYS A 4 -18.60 -19.83 3.01
N GLN A 5 -18.55 -19.93 4.34
CA GLN A 5 -18.26 -18.78 5.21
C GLN A 5 -16.81 -18.32 5.01
N VAL A 6 -15.85 -19.25 4.92
CA VAL A 6 -14.44 -18.89 4.69
C VAL A 6 -14.25 -18.16 3.35
N TYR A 7 -14.92 -18.61 2.28
CA TYR A 7 -14.92 -17.87 1.01
C TYR A 7 -15.54 -16.48 1.12
N ARG A 8 -16.63 -16.33 1.90
CA ARG A 8 -17.26 -15.04 2.14
C ARG A 8 -16.30 -14.09 2.85
N GLU A 9 -15.66 -14.53 3.93
CA GLU A 9 -14.68 -13.72 4.66
C GLU A 9 -13.50 -13.32 3.76
N LEU A 10 -12.98 -14.25 2.97
CA LEU A 10 -11.94 -13.98 1.99
C LEU A 10 -12.35 -12.86 1.02
N PHE A 11 -13.53 -12.95 0.39
CA PHE A 11 -13.97 -11.92 -0.55
C PHE A 11 -14.29 -10.58 0.13
N THR A 12 -14.72 -10.60 1.39
CA THR A 12 -14.87 -9.39 2.20
C THR A 12 -13.51 -8.70 2.41
N THR A 13 -12.43 -9.43 2.69
CA THR A 13 -11.09 -8.83 2.80
C THR A 13 -10.65 -8.16 1.49
N ILE A 14 -10.92 -8.79 0.34
CA ILE A 14 -10.58 -8.22 -0.97
C ILE A 14 -11.40 -6.96 -1.24
N ALA A 15 -12.68 -6.96 -0.89
CA ALA A 15 -13.54 -5.80 -1.06
C ALA A 15 -13.08 -4.62 -0.17
N ALA A 16 -12.70 -4.90 1.08
CA ALA A 16 -12.15 -3.89 1.99
C ALA A 16 -10.84 -3.31 1.45
N ASP A 17 -9.91 -4.16 1.00
CA ASP A 17 -8.66 -3.70 0.39
C ASP A 17 -8.90 -2.84 -0.85
N LEU A 18 -9.86 -3.21 -1.71
CA LEU A 18 -10.24 -2.42 -2.88
C LEU A 18 -10.80 -1.04 -2.53
N ALA A 19 -11.34 -0.85 -1.32
CA ALA A 19 -11.78 0.45 -0.82
C ALA A 19 -10.65 1.24 -0.14
N ASP A 20 -9.72 0.56 0.55
CA ASP A 20 -8.62 1.21 1.28
C ASP A 20 -7.46 1.64 0.36
N TYR A 21 -7.12 0.87 -0.68
CA TYR A 21 -6.02 1.23 -1.58
C TYR A 21 -6.20 2.57 -2.30
N PRO A 22 -7.40 2.94 -2.82
CA PRO A 22 -7.63 4.28 -3.37
C PRO A 22 -7.37 5.39 -2.35
N LEU A 23 -7.80 5.22 -1.09
CA LEU A 23 -7.54 6.19 -0.03
C LEU A 23 -6.05 6.34 0.26
N LEU A 24 -5.30 5.24 0.16
CA LEU A 24 -3.84 5.27 0.29
C LEU A 24 -3.19 6.02 -0.88
N LEU A 25 -3.64 5.79 -2.12
CA LEU A 25 -3.16 6.56 -3.28
C LEU A 25 -3.40 8.06 -3.12
N GLU A 26 -4.60 8.45 -2.68
CA GLU A 26 -4.94 9.85 -2.42
C GLU A 26 -4.05 10.45 -1.33
N SER A 27 -3.83 9.72 -0.24
CA SER A 27 -2.97 10.18 0.86
C SER A 27 -1.51 10.32 0.44
N LEU A 28 -1.02 9.41 -0.41
CA LEU A 28 0.33 9.50 -1.00
C LEU A 28 0.43 10.70 -1.96
N GLU A 29 -0.60 10.99 -2.75
CA GLU A 29 -0.57 12.19 -3.59
C GLU A 29 -0.62 13.47 -2.75
N ALA A 30 -1.45 13.51 -1.70
CA ALA A 30 -1.51 14.64 -0.78
C ALA A 30 -0.16 14.89 -0.08
N GLN A 31 0.52 13.83 0.36
CA GLN A 31 1.87 13.93 0.95
C GLN A 31 2.88 14.56 -0.03
N PHE A 32 2.80 14.18 -1.31
CA PHE A 32 3.67 14.77 -2.34
C PHE A 32 3.42 16.27 -2.49
N GLN A 33 2.15 16.68 -2.55
CA GLN A 33 1.79 18.10 -2.64
C GLN A 33 2.21 18.89 -1.39
N ALA A 34 1.99 18.33 -0.19
CA ALA A 34 2.44 18.94 1.06
C ALA A 34 3.98 19.10 1.11
N ALA A 35 4.73 18.11 0.62
CA ALA A 35 6.19 18.19 0.51
C ALA A 35 6.66 19.27 -0.47
N LEU A 36 5.91 19.51 -1.55
CA LEU A 36 6.19 20.60 -2.50
C LEU A 36 5.86 21.97 -1.90
N ALA A 37 4.76 22.07 -1.16
CA ALA A 37 4.27 23.28 -0.51
C ALA A 37 5.00 23.63 0.80
N HIS A 38 5.94 22.79 1.26
CA HIS A 38 6.59 22.93 2.57
C HIS A 38 5.61 22.92 3.75
N ASP A 39 4.48 22.24 3.59
CA ASP A 39 3.42 22.15 4.59
C ASP A 39 3.72 21.00 5.58
N ALA A 40 4.36 21.35 6.70
CA ALA A 40 4.70 20.40 7.74
C ALA A 40 3.46 19.76 8.40
N ALA A 41 2.38 20.52 8.59
CA ALA A 41 1.14 20.02 9.18
C ALA A 41 0.44 19.03 8.23
N GLY A 42 0.40 19.37 6.94
CA GLY A 42 -0.10 18.47 5.90
C GLY A 42 0.70 17.18 5.80
N LEU A 43 2.03 17.25 5.93
CA LEU A 43 2.90 16.07 5.96
C LEU A 43 2.62 15.15 7.15
N GLU A 44 2.43 15.72 8.34
CA GLU A 44 2.12 14.97 9.56
C GLU A 44 0.74 14.28 9.45
N ALA A 45 -0.28 15.03 9.01
CA ALA A 45 -1.61 14.47 8.78
C ALA A 45 -1.61 13.32 7.76
N CYS A 46 -0.86 13.47 6.66
CA CYS A 46 -0.70 12.42 5.67
C CYS A 46 0.03 11.21 6.25
N ALA A 47 1.09 11.41 7.05
CA ALA A 47 1.84 10.32 7.67
C ALA A 47 0.95 9.47 8.58
N SER A 48 0.17 10.10 9.47
CA SER A 48 -0.78 9.39 10.33
C SER A 48 -1.79 8.57 9.52
N ARG A 49 -2.38 9.17 8.49
CA ARG A 49 -3.37 8.47 7.66
C ARG A 49 -2.79 7.32 6.84
N ILE A 50 -1.59 7.51 6.29
CA ILE A 50 -0.87 6.45 5.56
C ILE A 50 -0.57 5.28 6.51
N SER A 51 -0.08 5.57 7.73
CA SER A 51 0.20 4.53 8.73
C SER A 51 -1.05 3.73 9.10
N GLU A 52 -2.18 4.40 9.39
CA GLU A 52 -3.44 3.72 9.70
C GLU A 52 -3.93 2.82 8.55
N LEU A 53 -3.83 3.29 7.31
CA LEU A 53 -4.20 2.54 6.11
C LEU A 53 -3.30 1.31 5.92
N CYS A 54 -1.98 1.47 6.08
CA CYS A 54 -1.03 0.37 6.02
C CYS A 54 -1.34 -0.70 7.08
N ASP A 55 -1.67 -0.32 8.31
CA ASP A 55 -2.02 -1.25 9.38
C ASP A 55 -3.32 -2.03 9.09
N ARG A 56 -4.30 -1.38 8.45
CA ARG A 56 -5.52 -2.06 7.99
C ARG A 56 -5.21 -3.06 6.88
N LEU A 57 -4.47 -2.64 5.86
CA LEU A 57 -4.11 -3.47 4.72
C LEU A 57 -3.24 -4.67 5.12
N GLU A 58 -2.31 -4.51 6.07
CA GLU A 58 -1.49 -5.64 6.55
C GLU A 58 -2.32 -6.64 7.34
N ARG A 59 -3.24 -6.19 8.22
CA ARG A 59 -4.17 -7.09 8.91
C ARG A 59 -5.06 -7.86 7.93
N SER A 60 -5.58 -7.17 6.92
CA SER A 60 -6.37 -7.79 5.86
C SER A 60 -5.58 -8.83 5.06
N ARG A 61 -4.32 -8.52 4.72
CA ARG A 61 -3.39 -9.46 4.07
C ARG A 61 -3.17 -10.72 4.91
N HIS A 62 -2.91 -10.57 6.20
CA HIS A 62 -2.73 -11.72 7.10
C HIS A 62 -4.00 -12.58 7.20
N ALA A 63 -5.17 -11.95 7.34
CA ALA A 63 -6.45 -12.67 7.35
C ALA A 63 -6.66 -13.43 6.04
N ARG A 64 -6.42 -12.79 4.89
CA ARG A 64 -6.50 -13.42 3.57
C ARG A 64 -5.55 -14.61 3.45
N GLN A 65 -4.31 -14.50 3.92
CA GLN A 65 -3.35 -15.61 3.90
C GLN A 65 -3.81 -16.80 4.76
N ALA A 66 -4.41 -16.53 5.92
CA ALA A 66 -4.99 -17.57 6.76
C ALA A 66 -6.14 -18.28 6.02
N TRP A 67 -7.06 -17.52 5.41
CA TRP A 67 -8.17 -18.09 4.65
C TRP A 67 -7.72 -18.88 3.42
N VAL A 68 -6.69 -18.42 2.70
CA VAL A 68 -6.11 -19.17 1.57
C VAL A 68 -5.56 -20.52 2.05
N ARG A 69 -4.87 -20.54 3.19
CA ARG A 69 -4.32 -21.76 3.78
C ARG A 69 -5.42 -22.74 4.22
N ASP A 70 -6.52 -22.23 4.76
CA ASP A 70 -7.65 -23.07 5.19
C ASP A 70 -8.46 -23.64 4.01
N LEU A 71 -8.47 -22.94 2.87
CA LEU A 71 -9.26 -23.32 1.70
C LEU A 71 -8.53 -24.28 0.75
N LEU A 72 -7.21 -24.17 0.65
CA LEU A 72 -6.39 -25.00 -0.22
C LEU A 72 -5.92 -26.28 0.49
N PRO A 73 -5.81 -27.42 -0.23
CA PRO A 73 -5.32 -28.65 0.35
C PRO A 73 -3.84 -28.54 0.75
N ALA A 74 -3.42 -29.35 1.72
CA ALA A 74 -2.02 -29.40 2.15
C ALA A 74 -1.10 -29.76 0.98
N GLY A 75 -0.01 -29.00 0.81
CA GLY A 75 0.94 -29.16 -0.28
C GLY A 75 0.58 -28.43 -1.58
N ALA A 76 -0.59 -27.78 -1.66
CA ALA A 76 -0.89 -26.86 -2.75
C ALA A 76 -0.10 -25.55 -2.63
N GLU A 77 0.12 -24.90 -3.77
CA GLU A 77 0.68 -23.54 -3.82
C GLU A 77 -0.25 -22.56 -3.12
N LEU A 78 0.25 -21.87 -2.08
CA LEU A 78 -0.55 -20.90 -1.31
C LEU A 78 -0.64 -19.56 -2.04
N SER A 79 -1.44 -19.53 -3.11
CA SER A 79 -1.65 -18.32 -3.92
C SER A 79 -3.13 -18.04 -4.18
N MET A 80 -3.44 -16.76 -4.38
CA MET A 80 -4.79 -16.35 -4.77
C MET A 80 -5.19 -16.89 -6.14
N SER A 81 -4.24 -17.06 -7.06
CA SER A 81 -4.48 -17.73 -8.35
C SER A 81 -4.94 -19.17 -8.14
N ALA A 82 -4.19 -19.98 -7.39
CA ALA A 82 -4.55 -21.36 -7.09
C ALA A 82 -5.93 -21.47 -6.42
N LEU A 83 -6.25 -20.53 -5.53
CA LEU A 83 -7.56 -20.49 -4.88
C LEU A 83 -8.70 -20.12 -5.84
N LEU A 84 -8.49 -19.15 -6.73
CA LEU A 84 -9.49 -18.73 -7.71
C LEU A 84 -9.73 -19.83 -8.76
N ASP A 85 -8.69 -20.57 -9.14
CA ASP A 85 -8.80 -21.70 -10.06
C ASP A 85 -9.68 -22.83 -9.51
N ALA A 86 -9.75 -22.99 -8.18
CA ALA A 86 -10.65 -23.93 -7.53
C ALA A 86 -12.13 -23.50 -7.54
N LEU A 87 -12.46 -22.28 -7.98
CA LEU A 87 -13.84 -21.77 -8.03
C LEU A 87 -14.57 -22.13 -9.33
N PRO A 88 -15.93 -22.14 -9.32
CA PRO A 88 -16.74 -22.20 -10.53
C PRO A 88 -16.41 -21.04 -11.50
N PRO A 89 -16.55 -21.23 -12.83
CA PRO A 89 -16.09 -20.27 -13.84
C PRO A 89 -16.54 -18.82 -13.62
N ASN A 90 -17.84 -18.61 -13.33
CA ASN A 90 -18.39 -17.27 -13.10
C ASN A 90 -17.74 -16.56 -11.89
N LEU A 91 -17.55 -17.28 -10.78
CA LEU A 91 -16.91 -16.73 -9.58
C LEU A 91 -15.40 -16.53 -9.77
N ARG A 92 -14.76 -17.41 -10.55
CA ARG A 92 -13.34 -17.30 -10.90
C ARG A 92 -13.07 -16.02 -11.67
N GLU A 93 -13.84 -15.73 -12.71
CA GLU A 93 -13.65 -14.52 -13.53
C GLU A 93 -13.82 -13.24 -12.70
N GLN A 94 -14.88 -13.15 -11.91
CA GLN A 94 -15.12 -12.00 -11.04
C GLN A 94 -14.02 -11.84 -9.98
N GLY A 95 -13.62 -12.94 -9.35
CA GLY A 95 -12.55 -12.94 -8.34
C GLY A 95 -11.19 -12.58 -8.93
N ALA A 96 -10.87 -13.08 -10.13
CA ALA A 96 -9.64 -12.76 -10.84
C ALA A 96 -9.58 -11.30 -11.26
N ALA A 97 -10.69 -10.73 -11.73
CA ALA A 97 -10.76 -9.30 -12.07
C ALA A 97 -10.52 -8.42 -10.83
N ARG A 98 -11.18 -8.73 -9.70
CA ARG A 98 -10.98 -8.01 -8.43
C ARG A 98 -9.56 -8.15 -7.90
N TRP A 99 -8.98 -9.34 -7.96
CA TRP A 99 -7.62 -9.60 -7.52
C TRP A 99 -6.60 -8.86 -8.38
N ARG A 100 -6.75 -8.88 -9.71
CA ARG A 100 -5.90 -8.12 -10.63
C ARG A 100 -5.95 -6.63 -10.32
N ARG A 101 -7.15 -6.08 -10.12
CA ARG A 101 -7.33 -4.68 -9.76
C ARG A 101 -6.64 -4.31 -8.46
N LEU A 102 -6.72 -5.17 -7.44
CA LEU A 102 -6.03 -4.98 -6.17
C LEU A 102 -4.50 -4.97 -6.37
N CYS A 103 -3.96 -5.90 -7.16
CA CYS A 103 -2.52 -5.94 -7.48
C CYS A 103 -2.05 -4.67 -8.22
N GLU A 104 -2.84 -4.16 -9.18
CA GLU A 104 -2.57 -2.90 -9.88
C GLU A 104 -2.53 -1.72 -8.92
N LEU A 105 -3.53 -1.60 -8.04
CA LEU A 105 -3.59 -0.54 -7.02
C LEU A 105 -2.42 -0.60 -6.04
N ALA A 106 -2.05 -1.80 -5.59
CA ALA A 106 -0.91 -2.00 -4.73
C ALA A 106 0.41 -1.60 -5.43
N ALA A 107 0.55 -1.91 -6.72
CA ALA A 107 1.70 -1.49 -7.51
C ALA A 107 1.77 0.03 -7.65
N ALA A 108 0.65 0.69 -7.94
CA ALA A 108 0.57 2.15 -8.02
C ALA A 108 0.92 2.82 -6.68
N CYS A 109 0.46 2.27 -5.54
CA CYS A 109 0.83 2.77 -4.21
C CYS A 109 2.34 2.69 -3.98
N ARG A 110 2.97 1.57 -4.36
CA ARG A 110 4.43 1.40 -4.22
C ARG A 110 5.19 2.44 -5.04
N GLU A 111 4.77 2.68 -6.27
CA GLU A 111 5.39 3.69 -7.14
C GLU A 111 5.29 5.09 -6.54
N ARG A 112 4.10 5.50 -6.08
CA ARG A 112 3.89 6.80 -5.44
C ARG A 112 4.66 6.94 -4.13
N ASN A 113 4.69 5.90 -3.30
CA ASN A 113 5.47 5.89 -2.08
C ASN A 113 6.97 6.05 -2.34
N LEU A 114 7.50 5.36 -3.36
CA LEU A 114 8.90 5.51 -3.77
C LEU A 114 9.21 6.94 -4.23
N ARG A 115 8.36 7.51 -5.09
CA ARG A 115 8.48 8.90 -5.55
C ARG A 115 8.51 9.89 -4.38
N ASN A 116 7.59 9.73 -3.42
CA ASN A 116 7.51 10.60 -2.25
C ASN A 116 8.76 10.47 -1.35
N GLY A 117 9.23 9.25 -1.11
CA GLY A 117 10.45 9.00 -0.33
C GLY A 117 11.67 9.68 -0.94
N GLN A 118 11.82 9.60 -2.27
CA GLN A 118 12.89 10.29 -2.99
C GLN A 118 12.81 11.82 -2.83
N LEU A 119 11.61 12.41 -2.97
CA LEU A 119 11.40 13.84 -2.78
C LEU A 119 11.76 14.29 -1.35
N LEU A 120 11.27 13.58 -0.34
CA LEU A 120 11.53 13.92 1.07
C LEU A 120 13.01 13.82 1.42
N GLN A 121 13.72 12.81 0.90
CA GLN A 121 15.17 12.68 1.06
C GLN A 121 15.93 13.86 0.43
N GLN A 122 15.55 14.27 -0.78
CA GLN A 122 16.14 15.44 -1.44
C GLN A 122 15.92 16.72 -0.62
N ARG A 123 14.70 16.92 -0.10
CA ARG A 123 14.38 18.07 0.75
C ARG A 123 15.19 18.07 2.05
N GLN A 124 15.35 16.92 2.69
CA GLN A 124 16.16 16.79 3.90
C GLN A 124 17.64 17.11 3.63
N ALA A 125 18.19 16.66 2.50
CA ALA A 125 19.56 16.96 2.10
C ALA A 125 19.78 18.46 1.84
N LEU A 126 18.82 19.15 1.22
CA LEU A 126 18.88 20.60 1.03
C LEU A 126 18.85 21.36 2.35
N LEU A 127 17.94 21.00 3.27
CA LEU A 127 17.88 21.62 4.59
C LEU A 127 19.17 21.42 5.39
N ARG A 128 19.75 20.21 5.36
CA ARG A 128 21.04 19.95 6.01
C ARG A 128 22.14 20.84 5.46
N ARG A 129 22.26 20.99 4.13
CA ARG A 129 23.25 21.89 3.51
C ARG A 129 23.07 23.35 3.91
N VAL A 130 21.82 23.83 3.99
CA VAL A 130 21.54 25.21 4.42
C VAL A 130 21.89 25.41 5.89
N LEU A 131 21.62 24.43 6.75
CA LEU A 131 21.87 24.49 8.20
C LEU A 131 23.35 24.30 8.56
N GLU A 132 24.05 23.42 7.84
CA GLU A 132 25.49 23.14 8.02
C GLU A 132 26.37 24.20 7.34
N GLY A 133 25.76 25.06 6.51
CA GLY A 133 26.41 26.11 5.75
C GLY A 133 27.28 25.56 4.61
N GLU A 134 27.44 26.34 3.55
CA GLU A 134 28.66 26.27 2.74
C GLU A 134 29.83 26.61 3.69
N SER A 135 30.39 25.60 4.35
CA SER A 135 31.61 25.74 5.18
C SER A 135 32.85 26.06 4.34
N ASP A 136 32.68 26.26 3.03
CA ASP A 136 33.69 26.79 2.14
C ASP A 136 33.20 28.11 1.55
N VAL A 137 33.77 29.21 2.03
CA VAL A 137 34.23 30.41 1.28
C VAL A 137 34.10 31.63 2.20
N TYR A 138 35.22 32.01 2.84
CA TYR A 138 35.85 33.34 2.75
C TYR A 138 37.10 33.33 3.63
N ALA A 139 38.13 32.57 3.23
CA ALA A 139 39.50 32.97 3.57
C ALA A 139 39.85 34.14 2.65
N ALA A 140 39.38 35.33 3.00
CA ALA A 140 39.82 36.56 2.36
C ALA A 140 41.25 36.87 2.84
N GLN A 141 42.17 36.79 1.88
CA GLN A 141 43.44 37.53 1.72
C GLN A 141 44.37 37.65 2.94
#